data_AF-A0A914VQP3-F1
#
_entry.id   AF-A0A914VQP3-F1
#
_cell.length_a   1.000
_cell.length_b   1.000
_cell.length_c   1.000
_cell.angle_alpha   90.00
_cell.angle_beta   90.00
_cell.angle_gamma   90.00
#
_symmetry.space_group_name_H-M   'P 1'
#
loop_
_entity.id
_entity.type
_entity.pdbx_description
1 polymer ?
#
loop_
_entity_poly.entity_id
_entity_poly.type
_entity_poly.pdbx_seq_one_letter_code
_entity_poly.pdbx_strand_id
1 'polypeptide(L)' 'PTAGPDGRCQCKAYVTGPNCDQCIANSFHFSPANPQGCIPCFCSGVTQDCSSSSWYRHTEEVDFSRGGRNIFE' A
#
# COMPACT_ATOMS: atom_id res chain seq x y z
N PRO A 1 -15.53 3.09 -0.25
CA PRO A 1 -16.18 4.38 0.07
C PRO A 1 -17.47 4.06 0.82
N THR A 2 -17.65 4.62 2.01
CA THR A 2 -18.91 4.50 2.75
C THR A 2 -19.72 5.78 2.55
N ALA A 3 -21.02 5.65 2.36
CA ALA A 3 -21.90 6.83 2.32
C ALA A 3 -21.91 7.47 3.70
N GLY A 4 -21.40 8.71 3.81
CA GLY A 4 -21.47 9.48 5.04
C GLY A 4 -22.91 9.95 5.33
N PRO A 5 -23.23 10.30 6.59
CA PRO A 5 -24.54 10.81 6.99
C PRO A 5 -24.93 12.12 6.28
N ASP A 6 -23.95 12.83 5.74
CA ASP A 6 -24.02 14.08 4.99
C ASP A 6 -24.11 13.89 3.46
N GLY A 7 -24.27 12.66 2.97
CA GLY A 7 -24.39 12.34 1.54
C GLY A 7 -23.07 12.45 0.77
N ARG A 8 -21.96 12.70 1.46
CA ARG A 8 -20.60 12.72 0.89
C ARG A 8 -19.95 11.35 1.05
N CYS A 9 -19.15 10.97 0.06
CA CYS A 9 -18.30 9.77 0.16
C CYS A 9 -17.29 9.96 1.30
N GLN A 10 -17.38 9.12 2.32
CA GLN A 10 -16.32 9.04 3.32
C GLN A 10 -15.21 8.16 2.78
N CYS A 11 -14.08 8.80 2.51
CA CYS A 11 -12.88 8.11 2.08
C CYS A 11 -12.24 7.37 3.26
N LYS A 12 -11.54 6.28 2.93
CA LYS A 12 -10.66 5.61 3.89
C LYS A 12 -9.58 6.58 4.35
N ALA A 13 -8.91 6.26 5.46
CA ALA A 13 -7.71 7.00 5.87
C ALA A 13 -6.73 7.12 4.70
N TYR A 14 -5.92 8.17 4.61
CA TYR A 14 -4.90 8.35 3.55
C TYR A 14 -5.38 8.35 2.09
N VAL A 15 -6.70 8.43 1.83
CA VAL A 15 -7.27 8.49 0.49
C VAL A 15 -8.11 9.76 0.32
N THR A 16 -8.09 10.31 -0.88
CA THR A 16 -8.77 11.54 -1.29
C THR A 16 -9.34 11.40 -2.71
N GLY A 17 -9.87 12.50 -3.24
CA GLY A 17 -10.49 12.56 -4.55
C GLY A 17 -12.00 12.30 -4.50
N PRO A 18 -12.72 12.63 -5.59
CA PRO A 18 -14.17 12.51 -5.66
C PRO A 18 -14.67 11.06 -5.49
N ASN A 19 -13.85 10.09 -5.89
CA ASN A 19 -14.18 8.66 -5.83
C ASN A 19 -13.43 7.91 -4.72
N CYS A 20 -12.64 8.61 -3.89
CA CYS A 20 -11.77 8.00 -2.89
C CYS A 20 -10.83 6.95 -3.48
N ASP A 21 -10.10 7.34 -4.53
CA ASP A 21 -9.18 6.51 -5.31
C ASP A 21 -7.78 7.15 -5.46
N GLN A 22 -7.58 8.35 -4.91
CA GLN A 22 -6.30 9.06 -4.94
C GLN A 22 -5.61 9.01 -3.58
N CYS A 23 -4.30 8.75 -3.54
CA CYS A 23 -3.56 8.84 -2.29
C CYS A 23 -3.33 10.30 -1.89
N ILE A 24 -3.37 10.60 -0.59
CA ILE A 24 -2.95 11.91 -0.08
C ILE A 24 -1.42 12.06 -0.17
N ALA A 25 -0.92 13.27 0.08
CA ALA A 25 0.52 13.49 0.22
C ALA A 25 1.11 12.58 1.31
N ASN A 26 2.34 12.13 1.08
CA ASN A 26 3.07 11.21 1.98
C ASN A 26 2.39 9.84 2.15
N SER A 27 1.58 9.41 1.18
CA SER A 27 1.11 8.03 1.07
C SER A 27 1.20 7.52 -0.37
N PHE A 28 1.33 6.20 -0.52
CA PHE A 28 1.50 5.55 -1.82
C PHE A 28 0.66 4.26 -1.88
N HIS A 29 0.57 3.68 -3.08
CA HIS A 29 -0.06 2.38 -3.33
C HIS A 29 -1.50 2.24 -2.77
N PHE A 30 -2.48 2.69 -3.55
CA PHE A 30 -3.89 2.45 -3.25
C PHE A 30 -4.26 0.97 -3.40
N SER A 31 -4.85 0.38 -2.37
CA SER A 31 -5.40 -0.97 -2.38
C SER A 31 -6.80 -1.00 -1.75
N PRO A 32 -7.83 -1.50 -2.47
CA PRO A 32 -9.16 -1.71 -1.90
C PRO A 32 -9.16 -2.67 -0.70
N ALA A 33 -8.21 -3.60 -0.65
CA ALA A 33 -8.04 -4.54 0.46
C ALA A 33 -7.38 -3.89 1.69
N ASN A 34 -6.66 -2.77 1.51
CA ASN A 34 -6.11 -2.02 2.63
C ASN A 34 -7.25 -1.27 3.36
N PRO A 35 -7.46 -1.49 4.67
CA PRO A 35 -8.46 -0.73 5.44
C PRO A 35 -8.14 0.77 5.47
N GLN A 36 -6.86 1.11 5.40
CA GLN A 36 -6.37 2.48 5.25
C GLN A 36 -6.27 2.93 3.79
N GLY A 37 -6.74 2.17 2.80
CA GLY A 37 -6.70 2.58 1.39
C GLY A 37 -5.29 2.73 0.80
N CYS A 38 -4.57 3.81 1.13
CA CYS A 38 -3.15 4.00 0.79
C CYS A 38 -2.23 3.67 1.98
N ILE A 39 -0.97 3.39 1.67
CA ILE A 39 0.07 3.06 2.63
C ILE A 39 0.84 4.35 2.96
N PRO A 40 0.97 4.76 4.23
CA PRO A 40 1.78 5.93 4.58
C PRO A 40 3.26 5.70 4.25
N CYS A 41 3.94 6.74 3.76
CA CYS A 41 5.36 6.71 3.48
C CYS A 41 6.15 6.53 4.79
N PHE A 42 7.03 5.53 4.82
CA PHE A 42 7.96 5.32 5.92
C PHE A 42 9.39 5.20 5.36
N CYS A 43 10.07 6.34 5.22
CA CYS A 43 11.46 6.40 4.78
C CYS A 43 12.41 6.63 5.96
N SER A 44 12.13 6.02 7.12
CA SER A 44 12.96 6.09 8.33
C SER A 44 13.32 7.51 8.78
N GLY A 45 12.45 8.49 8.54
CA GLY A 45 12.67 9.90 8.89
C GLY A 45 13.53 10.71 7.91
N VAL A 46 14.02 10.11 6.82
CA VAL A 46 14.81 10.81 5.80
C VAL A 46 13.94 11.73 4.94
N THR A 47 12.78 11.24 4.55
CA THR A 47 11.79 11.98 3.76
C THR A 47 10.39 11.44 4.04
N GLN A 48 9.38 12.25 3.75
CA GLN A 48 7.97 11.83 3.72
C GLN A 48 7.44 11.73 2.28
N ASP A 49 8.16 12.30 1.33
CA ASP A 49 7.82 12.26 -0.09
C ASP A 49 8.28 10.92 -0.67
N CYS A 50 7.33 10.09 -1.08
CA CYS A 50 7.60 8.78 -1.64
C CYS A 50 6.56 8.39 -2.70
N SER A 51 6.93 7.44 -3.56
CA SER A 51 6.05 6.91 -4.60
C SER A 51 6.21 5.40 -4.75
N SER A 52 5.19 4.75 -5.33
CA SER A 52 5.26 3.34 -5.68
C SER A 52 6.38 3.09 -6.69
N SER A 53 7.24 2.12 -6.42
CA SER A 53 8.24 1.66 -7.39
C SER A 53 7.57 0.93 -8.56
N SER A 54 8.13 1.06 -9.75
CA SER A 54 7.69 0.32 -10.96
C SER A 54 8.38 -1.03 -11.15
N TRP A 55 9.29 -1.40 -10.24
CA TRP A 55 10.06 -2.64 -10.33
C TRP A 55 9.26 -3.86 -9.86
N TYR A 56 9.44 -4.98 -10.55
CA TYR A 56 8.85 -6.25 -10.15
C TYR A 56 9.45 -6.74 -8.83
N ARG A 57 8.58 -7.21 -7.93
CA ARG A 57 8.98 -7.83 -6.67
C ARG A 57 9.15 -9.33 -6.88
N HIS A 58 10.39 -9.80 -6.85
CA HIS A 58 10.67 -11.23 -6.78
C HIS A 58 10.62 -11.70 -5.31
N THR A 59 9.89 -12.77 -5.04
CA THR A 59 9.82 -13.41 -3.73
C THR A 59 10.61 -14.70 -3.80
N GLU A 60 11.71 -14.75 -3.06
CA GLU A 60 12.50 -15.98 -2.89
C GLU A 60 11.84 -16.83 -1.80
N GLU A 61 11.38 -18.02 -2.16
CA GLU A 61 10.79 -18.98 -1.22
C GLU A 61 11.88 -19.97 -0.79
N VAL A 62 12.27 -19.90 0.49
CA VAL A 62 13.24 -20.80 1.10
C VAL A 62 12.52 -21.89 1.90
N ASP A 63 12.77 -23.16 1.57
CA ASP A 63 12.25 -24.29 2.35
C ASP A 63 13.28 -24.73 3.41
N PHE A 64 13.02 -24.36 4.66
CA PHE A 64 13.86 -24.75 5.81
C PHE A 64 13.70 -26.21 6.21
N SER A 65 12.67 -26.91 5.72
CA SER A 65 12.37 -28.31 6.04
C SER A 65 13.44 -29.27 5.50
N ARG A 66 14.21 -28.85 4.49
CA ARG A 66 15.29 -29.63 3.86
C ARG A 66 16.67 -28.98 3.97
N GLY A 67 16.88 -28.16 5.00
CA GLY A 67 18.17 -27.52 5.23
C GLY A 67 18.45 -26.32 4.31
N GLY A 68 17.39 -25.59 3.88
CA GLY A 68 17.54 -24.32 3.17
C GLY A 68 18.04 -24.47 1.74
N ARG A 69 17.35 -25.28 0.91
CA ARG A 69 17.61 -25.33 -0.54
C ARG A 69 16.64 -24.37 -1.23
N ASN A 70 17.16 -23.53 -2.12
CA ASN A 70 16.34 -22.67 -2.96
C ASN A 70 15.46 -23.56 -3.86
N ILE A 71 14.16 -23.30 -3.90
CA ILE A 71 13.22 -24.12 -4.69
C ILE A 71 13.28 -23.82 -6.20
N PHE A 72 14.04 -22.81 -6.59
CA PHE A 72 14.15 -22.28 -7.96
C PHE A 72 15.45 -22.68 -8.68
N GLU A 73 16.17 -23.70 -8.19
CA GLU A 73 17.36 -24.27 -8.85
C GLU A 73 17.01 -25.49 -9.71
#